data_AF-A0A0S8K364-F1
#
_entry.id   AF-A0A0S8K364-F1
#
_cell.length_a   1.000
_cell.length_b   1.000
_cell.length_c   1.000
_cell.angle_alpha   90.00
_cell.angle_beta   90.00
_cell.angle_gamma   90.00
#
_symmetry.space_group_name_H-M   'P 1'
#
loop_
_entity.id
_entity.type
_entity.pdbx_description
1 polymer ?
#
loop_
_entity_poly.entity_id
_entity_poly.type
_entity_poly.pdbx_seq_one_letter_code
_entity_poly.pdbx_strand_id
1 'polypeptide(L)'
;MKAKIILIILTILALSCESRQYFIAEVENTVYKPNKEFQSMEDLSNPGFSHLIEKYRLDTIFHGETDEFKRILLLRHWIKSVIKIEDHSPRYSGEGYAERILDAALGGEGFHCGHFMTVQNGIMNAYGYLTRCLGAGPGVRGIEGPDGHHGINEIWLNQFNKWVLSDAKYDHHFEKNGIPLSAL
;
A
#
# COMPACT_ATOMS: atom_id res chain seq x y z
N MET A 1 -15.94 2.99 -55.76
CA MET A 1 -15.38 2.34 -54.55
C MET A 1 -15.29 3.27 -53.34
N LYS A 2 -14.76 4.48 -53.46
CA LYS A 2 -14.55 5.40 -52.32
C LYS A 2 -15.84 5.80 -51.55
N ALA A 3 -16.94 6.07 -52.26
CA ALA A 3 -18.20 6.46 -51.62
C ALA A 3 -18.85 5.34 -50.77
N LYS A 4 -18.72 4.07 -51.20
CA LYS A 4 -19.23 2.92 -50.44
C LYS A 4 -18.45 2.72 -49.14
N ILE A 5 -17.13 2.92 -49.17
CA ILE A 5 -16.28 2.82 -47.98
C ILE A 5 -16.60 3.94 -46.98
N ILE A 6 -16.81 5.16 -47.45
CA ILE A 6 -17.21 6.30 -46.60
C ILE A 6 -18.58 6.04 -45.95
N LEU A 7 -19.54 5.51 -46.72
CA LEU A 7 -20.86 5.18 -46.20
C LEU A 7 -20.78 4.10 -45.12
N ILE A 8 -19.97 3.05 -45.33
CA ILE A 8 -19.74 1.98 -44.35
C ILE A 8 -19.12 2.53 -43.06
N ILE A 9 -18.10 3.38 -43.16
CA ILE A 9 -17.45 4.00 -41.98
C ILE A 9 -18.44 4.88 -41.20
N LEU A 10 -19.27 5.67 -41.89
CA LEU A 10 -20.30 6.49 -41.26
C LEU A 10 -21.37 5.64 -40.55
N THR A 11 -21.79 4.50 -41.13
CA THR A 11 -22.70 3.57 -40.44
C THR A 11 -22.08 2.92 -39.21
N ILE A 12 -20.79 2.57 -39.24
CA ILE A 12 -20.10 1.98 -38.07
C ILE A 12 -19.97 3.01 -36.93
N LEU A 13 -19.67 4.27 -37.27
CA LEU A 13 -19.61 5.37 -36.28
C LEU A 13 -20.99 5.72 -35.71
N ALA A 14 -22.05 5.62 -36.51
CA ALA A 14 -23.42 5.82 -36.04
C ALA A 14 -23.91 4.68 -35.13
N LEU A 15 -23.48 3.44 -35.39
CA LEU A 15 -23.77 2.26 -34.56
C LEU A 15 -22.95 2.24 -33.25
N SER A 16 -21.81 2.92 -33.18
CA SER A 16 -21.03 3.04 -31.93
C SER A 16 -21.61 4.06 -30.95
N CYS A 17 -22.73 4.68 -31.29
CA CYS A 17 -23.44 5.66 -30.47
C CYS A 17 -24.63 5.03 -29.74
N GLU A 18 -24.57 3.73 -29.41
CA GLU A 18 -25.50 3.16 -28.45
C GLU A 18 -25.34 3.88 -27.11
N SER A 19 -26.45 4.43 -26.61
CA SER A 19 -26.53 4.95 -25.27
C SER A 19 -26.20 3.81 -24.32
N ARG A 20 -24.96 3.76 -23.81
CA ARG A 20 -24.57 2.80 -22.78
C ARG A 20 -25.56 2.97 -21.63
N GLN A 21 -26.44 2.00 -21.46
CA GLN A 21 -27.34 1.97 -20.32
C GLN A 21 -26.51 1.53 -19.13
N TYR A 22 -26.29 2.45 -18.21
CA TYR A 22 -25.72 2.13 -16.92
C TYR A 22 -26.84 1.59 -16.05
N PHE A 23 -26.65 0.40 -15.52
CA PHE A 23 -27.54 -0.19 -14.52
C PHE A 23 -26.86 -0.09 -13.17
N ILE A 24 -27.61 0.34 -12.16
CA ILE A 24 -27.17 0.20 -10.77
C ILE A 24 -27.38 -1.27 -10.43
N ALA A 25 -26.29 -2.03 -10.34
CA ALA A 25 -26.33 -3.39 -9.83
C ALA A 25 -26.42 -3.36 -8.31
N GLU A 26 -27.40 -4.05 -7.73
CA GLU A 26 -27.36 -4.37 -6.31
C GLU A 26 -26.26 -5.42 -6.10
N VAL A 27 -25.21 -5.01 -5.40
CA VAL A 27 -24.12 -5.87 -4.98
C VAL A 27 -24.18 -5.98 -3.46
N GLU A 28 -23.95 -7.16 -2.91
CA GLU A 28 -23.87 -7.40 -1.47
C GLU A 28 -22.54 -6.85 -0.93
N ASN A 29 -22.36 -5.54 -1.02
CA ASN A 29 -21.20 -4.84 -0.49
C ASN A 29 -21.32 -4.70 1.03
N THR A 30 -20.18 -4.66 1.70
CA THR A 30 -20.14 -4.25 3.11
C THR A 30 -20.72 -2.84 3.26
N VAL A 31 -21.49 -2.63 4.33
CA VAL A 31 -22.09 -1.33 4.68
C VAL A 31 -21.01 -0.24 4.69
N TYR A 32 -21.28 0.87 4.00
CA TYR A 32 -20.42 2.07 4.04
C TYR A 32 -20.15 2.47 5.49
N LYS A 33 -18.88 2.57 5.85
CA LYS A 33 -18.45 3.08 7.16
C LYS A 33 -17.99 4.52 6.99
N PRO A 34 -18.64 5.50 7.61
CA PRO A 34 -18.18 6.89 7.55
C PRO A 34 -16.82 7.03 8.22
N ASN A 35 -16.14 8.15 7.97
CA ASN A 35 -14.88 8.51 8.62
C ASN A 35 -14.99 8.27 10.12
N LYS A 36 -14.13 7.40 10.64
CA LYS A 36 -13.98 7.17 12.08
C LYS A 36 -12.76 7.91 12.56
N GLU A 37 -12.90 8.54 13.71
CA GLU A 37 -11.76 9.02 14.47
C GLU A 37 -10.87 7.82 14.84
N PHE A 38 -9.57 7.96 14.67
CA PHE A 38 -8.62 6.94 15.10
C PHE A 38 -8.66 6.88 16.63
N GLN A 39 -9.08 5.73 17.17
CA GLN A 39 -9.30 5.56 18.61
C GLN A 39 -8.02 5.18 19.36
N SER A 40 -6.92 4.96 18.65
CA SER A 40 -5.64 4.57 19.21
C SER A 40 -4.51 5.24 18.44
N MET A 41 -3.48 5.63 19.18
CA MET A 41 -2.23 6.14 18.64
C MET A 41 -1.08 5.29 19.14
N GLU A 42 -0.04 5.22 18.34
CA GLU A 42 1.22 4.63 18.76
C GLU A 42 1.88 5.50 19.83
N ASP A 43 2.45 4.89 20.86
CA ASP A 43 3.29 5.62 21.82
C ASP A 43 4.67 5.86 21.18
N LEU A 44 4.81 7.02 20.51
CA LEU A 44 6.05 7.41 19.86
C LEU A 44 7.23 7.62 20.82
N SER A 45 7.01 7.59 22.14
CA SER A 45 8.07 7.63 23.15
C SER A 45 8.64 6.24 23.48
N ASN A 46 8.09 5.18 22.90
CA ASN A 46 8.54 3.83 23.12
C ASN A 46 10.02 3.66 22.70
N PRO A 47 10.92 3.22 23.61
CA PRO A 47 12.34 3.06 23.30
C PRO A 47 12.62 2.01 22.22
N GLY A 48 11.66 1.12 21.93
CA GLY A 48 11.73 0.16 20.84
C GLY A 48 11.94 0.81 19.47
N PHE A 49 11.51 2.06 19.27
CA PHE A 49 11.75 2.79 18.02
C PHE A 49 13.22 3.17 17.82
N SER A 50 13.87 3.74 18.84
CA SER A 50 15.30 4.04 18.77
C SER A 50 16.12 2.76 18.62
N HIS A 51 15.75 1.70 19.34
CA HIS A 51 16.36 0.37 19.19
C HIS A 51 16.24 -0.18 17.76
N LEU A 52 15.08 -0.03 17.11
CA LEU A 52 14.88 -0.46 15.72
C LEU A 52 15.83 0.24 14.75
N ILE A 53 15.97 1.57 14.90
CA ILE A 53 16.88 2.38 14.08
C ILE A 53 18.33 1.94 14.27
N GLU A 54 18.76 1.78 15.52
CA GLU A 54 20.13 1.41 15.88
C GLU A 54 20.47 -0.01 15.39
N LYS A 55 19.63 -1.00 15.69
CA LYS A 55 19.86 -2.41 15.37
C LYS A 55 20.03 -2.65 13.87
N TYR A 56 19.16 -2.04 13.06
CA TYR A 56 19.18 -2.21 11.60
C TYR A 56 19.95 -1.12 10.87
N ARG A 57 20.57 -0.18 11.60
CA ARG A 57 21.33 0.96 11.06
C ARG A 57 20.53 1.74 10.02
N LEU A 58 19.24 1.95 10.28
CA LEU A 58 18.30 2.52 9.31
C LEU A 58 18.71 3.93 8.84
N ASP A 59 19.43 4.70 9.65
CA ASP A 59 19.92 6.04 9.26
C ASP A 59 20.87 6.02 8.06
N THR A 60 21.55 4.89 7.83
CA THR A 60 22.46 4.75 6.69
C THR A 60 21.73 4.71 5.36
N ILE A 61 20.43 4.40 5.34
CA ILE A 61 19.57 4.31 4.15
C ILE A 61 19.39 5.68 3.50
N PHE A 62 19.44 6.77 4.26
CA PHE A 62 19.11 8.09 3.73
C PHE A 62 20.20 8.69 2.85
N HIS A 63 21.46 8.28 3.00
CA HIS A 63 22.58 8.85 2.24
C HIS A 63 22.65 10.40 2.28
N GLY A 64 22.20 11.02 3.37
CA GLY A 64 22.12 12.48 3.52
C GLY A 64 20.87 13.14 2.93
N GLU A 65 19.91 12.37 2.42
CA GLU A 65 18.61 12.88 1.95
C GLU A 65 17.82 13.50 3.12
N THR A 66 17.25 14.67 2.87
CA THR A 66 16.51 15.47 3.85
C THR A 66 15.06 15.66 3.48
N ASP A 67 14.70 15.43 2.22
CA ASP A 67 13.31 15.47 1.75
C ASP A 67 12.48 14.35 2.39
N GLU A 68 11.39 14.74 3.05
CA GLU A 68 10.49 13.83 3.78
C GLU A 68 10.01 12.68 2.89
N PHE A 69 9.51 13.00 1.70
CA PHE A 69 8.90 12.00 0.84
C PHE A 69 9.96 11.04 0.31
N LYS A 70 11.11 11.54 -0.16
CA LYS A 70 12.20 10.68 -0.62
C LYS A 70 12.75 9.79 0.48
N ARG A 71 12.87 10.27 1.72
CA ARG A 71 13.29 9.43 2.86
C ARG A 71 12.30 8.28 3.11
N ILE A 72 11.00 8.56 3.05
CA ILE A 72 9.95 7.53 3.13
C ILE A 72 10.10 6.51 1.99
N LEU A 73 10.33 6.97 0.75
CA LEU A 73 10.55 6.09 -0.40
C LEU A 73 11.80 5.22 -0.23
N LEU A 74 12.90 5.77 0.29
CA LEU A 74 14.14 5.02 0.56
C LEU A 74 13.92 3.93 1.62
N LEU A 75 13.19 4.24 2.70
CA LEU A 75 12.83 3.25 3.72
C LEU A 75 11.94 2.15 3.13
N ARG A 76 10.92 2.51 2.34
CA ARG A 76 10.04 1.54 1.67
C ARG A 76 10.83 0.61 0.74
N HIS A 77 11.74 1.18 -0.04
CA HIS A 77 12.63 0.42 -0.92
C HIS A 77 13.54 -0.52 -0.13
N TRP A 78 14.11 -0.06 0.99
CA TRP A 78 14.92 -0.92 1.86
C TRP A 78 14.12 -2.10 2.39
N ILE A 79 12.90 -1.89 2.88
CA ILE A 79 12.01 -2.98 3.34
C ILE A 79 11.78 -4.00 2.22
N LYS A 80 11.47 -3.54 1.00
CA LYS A 80 11.29 -4.40 -0.17
C LYS A 80 12.52 -5.25 -0.48
N SER A 81 13.71 -4.68 -0.29
CA SER A 81 15.01 -5.31 -0.56
C SER A 81 15.39 -6.35 0.50
N VAL A 82 14.95 -6.15 1.75
CA VAL A 82 15.22 -7.06 2.87
C VAL A 82 14.24 -8.23 2.90
N ILE A 83 12.95 -7.96 2.68
CA ILE A 83 11.91 -8.96 2.83
C ILE A 83 11.60 -9.61 1.48
N LYS A 84 11.86 -10.91 1.38
CA LYS A 84 11.41 -11.73 0.26
C LYS A 84 9.88 -11.86 0.28
N ILE A 85 9.25 -11.72 -0.87
CA ILE A 85 7.81 -12.00 -0.99
C ILE A 85 7.62 -13.53 -0.94
N GLU A 86 6.79 -13.97 0.01
CA GLU A 86 6.34 -15.36 0.14
C GLU A 86 4.90 -15.33 0.66
N ASP A 87 3.93 -15.49 -0.25
CA ASP A 87 2.51 -15.40 0.08
C ASP A 87 1.97 -16.69 0.70
N HIS A 88 2.70 -17.79 0.56
CA HIS A 88 2.26 -19.12 0.96
C HIS A 88 3.34 -19.86 1.77
N SER A 89 3.72 -19.33 2.93
CA SER A 89 4.49 -20.08 3.90
C SER A 89 3.59 -20.95 4.79
N PRO A 90 3.96 -22.20 5.12
CA PRO A 90 3.23 -23.00 6.11
C PRO A 90 3.30 -22.40 7.52
N ARG A 91 4.28 -21.53 7.78
CA ARG A 91 4.44 -20.79 9.03
C ARG A 91 5.20 -19.49 8.80
N TYR A 92 4.75 -18.43 9.44
CA TYR A 92 5.49 -17.17 9.51
C TYR A 92 6.05 -16.96 10.91
N SER A 93 7.34 -16.66 11.00
CA SER A 93 8.02 -16.21 12.21
C SER A 93 7.66 -14.76 12.53
N GLY A 94 8.21 -14.21 13.61
CA GLY A 94 8.10 -12.78 13.90
C GLY A 94 6.92 -12.36 14.78
N GLU A 95 5.88 -13.21 14.90
CA GLU A 95 4.75 -13.00 15.83
C GLU A 95 4.05 -11.63 15.66
N GLY A 96 4.12 -11.04 14.46
CA GLY A 96 3.53 -9.73 14.18
C GLY A 96 4.34 -8.53 14.71
N TYR A 97 5.57 -8.72 15.18
CA TYR A 97 6.46 -7.63 15.60
C TYR A 97 7.46 -7.26 14.51
N ALA A 98 7.55 -5.97 14.16
CA ALA A 98 8.41 -5.48 13.08
C ALA A 98 9.87 -5.94 13.22
N GLU A 99 10.44 -5.85 14.42
CA GLU A 99 11.82 -6.29 14.68
C GLU A 99 12.00 -7.78 14.39
N ARG A 100 11.12 -8.64 14.90
CA ARG A 100 11.29 -10.10 14.76
C ARG A 100 11.00 -10.57 13.34
N ILE A 101 10.14 -9.87 12.61
CA ILE A 101 9.93 -10.09 11.17
C ILE A 101 11.21 -9.75 10.40
N LEU A 102 11.84 -8.61 10.71
CA LEU A 102 13.09 -8.20 10.08
C LEU A 102 14.24 -9.17 10.38
N ASP A 103 14.38 -9.65 11.62
CA ASP A 103 15.37 -10.67 11.98
C ASP A 103 15.20 -11.94 11.13
N ALA A 104 13.97 -12.44 11.04
CA ALA A 104 13.65 -13.63 10.25
C ALA A 104 13.88 -13.41 8.75
N ALA A 105 13.49 -12.23 8.22
CA ALA A 105 13.69 -11.87 6.82
C ALA A 105 15.18 -11.78 6.45
N LEU A 106 16.00 -11.17 7.30
CA LEU A 106 17.47 -11.14 7.13
C LEU A 106 18.10 -12.54 7.25
N GLY A 107 17.45 -13.45 7.97
CA GLY A 107 17.77 -14.88 7.99
C GLY A 107 17.32 -15.65 6.73
N GLY A 108 16.64 -15.00 5.79
CA GLY A 108 16.19 -15.57 4.51
C GLY A 108 14.71 -15.99 4.47
N GLU A 109 13.93 -15.75 5.53
CA GLU A 109 12.49 -16.04 5.53
C GLU A 109 11.74 -15.03 4.63
N GLY A 110 10.71 -15.52 3.93
CA GLY A 110 9.82 -14.67 3.15
C GLY A 110 8.49 -14.44 3.85
N PHE A 111 7.80 -13.37 3.48
CA PHE A 111 6.54 -12.97 4.12
C PHE A 111 5.48 -12.47 3.13
N HIS A 112 4.22 -12.44 3.59
CA HIS A 112 3.08 -11.91 2.84
C HIS A 112 2.74 -10.45 3.22
N CYS A 113 1.76 -9.85 2.54
CA CYS A 113 1.41 -8.42 2.63
C CYS A 113 1.23 -7.88 4.05
N GLY A 114 0.59 -8.62 4.95
CA GLY A 114 0.36 -8.18 6.34
C GLY A 114 1.67 -7.91 7.11
N HIS A 115 2.72 -8.68 6.85
CA HIS A 115 4.02 -8.51 7.50
C HIS A 115 4.79 -7.30 6.94
N PHE A 116 4.72 -7.07 5.62
CA PHE A 116 5.28 -5.85 5.02
C PHE A 116 4.59 -4.61 5.60
N MET A 117 3.26 -4.63 5.72
CA MET A 117 2.47 -3.55 6.31
C MET A 117 2.86 -3.30 7.78
N THR A 118 3.05 -4.36 8.57
CA THR A 118 3.52 -4.26 9.96
C THR A 118 4.92 -3.66 10.07
N VAL A 119 5.86 -4.14 9.26
CA VAL A 119 7.25 -3.66 9.27
C VAL A 119 7.32 -2.19 8.83
N GLN A 120 6.61 -1.83 7.76
CA GLN A 120 6.55 -0.45 7.30
C GLN A 120 5.93 0.45 8.37
N ASN A 121 4.83 0.04 9.02
CA ASN A 121 4.24 0.82 10.12
C ASN A 121 5.26 1.08 11.25
N GLY A 122 5.97 0.04 11.68
CA GLY A 122 6.98 0.16 12.75
C GLY A 122 8.16 1.06 12.37
N ILE A 123 8.71 0.92 11.17
CA ILE A 123 9.84 1.74 10.70
C ILE A 123 9.42 3.20 10.50
N MET A 124 8.25 3.46 9.93
CA MET A 124 7.78 4.81 9.70
C MET A 124 7.51 5.53 11.03
N ASN A 125 6.86 4.86 11.98
CA ASN A 125 6.66 5.39 13.34
C ASN A 125 7.99 5.65 14.06
N ALA A 126 9.02 4.82 13.82
CA ALA A 126 10.34 5.03 14.43
C ALA A 126 10.98 6.37 14.04
N TYR A 127 10.69 6.86 12.83
CA TYR A 127 11.12 8.17 12.34
C TYR A 127 10.11 9.30 12.60
N GLY A 128 9.03 9.01 13.34
CA GLY A 128 7.98 9.98 13.66
C GLY A 128 7.00 10.26 12.51
N TYR A 129 7.00 9.46 11.45
CA TYR A 129 6.04 9.59 10.37
C TYR A 129 4.68 9.00 10.77
N LEU A 130 3.62 9.81 10.69
CA LEU A 130 2.27 9.32 10.98
C LEU A 130 1.84 8.31 9.94
N THR A 131 1.57 7.08 10.39
CA THR A 131 1.24 5.95 9.52
C THR A 131 -0.02 5.25 10.01
N ARG A 132 -0.80 4.68 9.07
CA ARG A 132 -1.94 3.81 9.36
C ARG A 132 -1.94 2.58 8.47
N CYS A 133 -2.43 1.47 8.99
CA CYS A 133 -2.59 0.20 8.26
C CYS A 133 -3.97 0.12 7.59
N LEU A 134 -4.02 -0.42 6.37
CA LEU A 134 -5.27 -0.66 5.65
C LEU A 134 -5.21 -1.98 4.86
N GLY A 135 -6.39 -2.60 4.68
CA GLY A 135 -6.59 -3.70 3.74
C GLY A 135 -7.43 -3.23 2.56
N ALA A 136 -6.96 -3.45 1.33
CA ALA A 136 -7.65 -3.06 0.10
C ALA A 136 -7.96 -4.30 -0.75
N GLY A 137 -9.23 -4.56 -1.06
CA GLY A 137 -9.67 -5.74 -1.80
C GLY A 137 -11.06 -5.55 -2.43
N PRO A 138 -11.56 -6.52 -3.23
CA PRO A 138 -12.82 -6.40 -3.96
C PRO A 138 -14.04 -6.47 -3.04
N GLY A 139 -13.86 -6.65 -1.72
CA GLY A 139 -14.96 -6.65 -0.74
C GLY A 139 -15.92 -7.84 -0.86
N VAL A 140 -15.62 -8.82 -1.71
CA VAL A 140 -16.48 -9.98 -1.96
C VAL A 140 -16.25 -11.05 -0.88
N ARG A 141 -17.32 -11.42 -0.19
CA ARG A 141 -17.31 -12.55 0.75
C ARG A 141 -17.21 -13.88 -0.02
N GLY A 142 -16.33 -14.77 0.41
CA GLY A 142 -16.32 -16.17 -0.05
C GLY A 142 -15.62 -16.46 -1.39
N ILE A 143 -14.87 -15.51 -1.98
CA ILE A 143 -13.86 -15.88 -2.97
C ILE A 143 -12.68 -16.50 -2.19
N GLU A 144 -12.61 -17.83 -2.20
CA GLU A 144 -11.55 -18.59 -1.53
C GLU A 144 -10.20 -18.45 -2.27
N GLY A 145 -9.17 -18.10 -1.49
CA GLY A 145 -7.79 -17.81 -1.85
C GLY A 145 -7.22 -16.91 -0.74
N PRO A 146 -5.90 -16.89 -0.46
CA PRO A 146 -5.38 -16.07 0.62
C PRO A 146 -5.59 -14.60 0.28
N ASP A 147 -6.58 -14.06 0.98
CA ASP A 147 -6.89 -12.67 1.16
C ASP A 147 -7.30 -11.94 -0.11
N GLY A 148 -8.59 -11.96 -0.46
CA GLY A 148 -9.13 -11.00 -1.43
C GLY A 148 -8.70 -9.53 -1.14
N HIS A 149 -8.15 -9.21 0.03
CA HIS A 149 -7.51 -7.93 0.32
C HIS A 149 -5.96 -7.97 0.35
N HIS A 150 -5.34 -6.88 -0.06
CA HIS A 150 -3.92 -6.61 0.07
C HIS A 150 -3.66 -5.62 1.22
N GLY A 151 -2.77 -5.98 2.14
CA GLY A 151 -2.37 -5.14 3.27
C GLY A 151 -1.33 -4.09 2.85
N ILE A 152 -1.61 -2.82 3.10
CA ILE A 152 -0.76 -1.66 2.76
C ILE A 152 -0.83 -0.60 3.86
N ASN A 153 -0.01 0.44 3.78
CA ASN A 153 -0.07 1.59 4.69
C ASN A 153 -0.48 2.86 3.95
N GLU A 154 -1.00 3.81 4.72
CA GLU A 154 -1.02 5.21 4.35
C GLU A 154 -0.14 5.99 5.29
N ILE A 155 0.64 6.92 4.74
CA ILE A 155 1.57 7.78 5.48
C ILE A 155 1.15 9.23 5.24
N TRP A 156 1.13 10.04 6.29
CA TRP A 156 0.89 11.47 6.18
C TRP A 156 2.14 12.17 5.63
N LEU A 157 1.98 12.89 4.52
CA LEU A 157 3.04 13.75 3.98
C LEU A 157 2.71 15.21 4.27
N ASN A 158 3.62 15.89 4.99
CA ASN A 158 3.48 17.29 5.35
C ASN A 158 3.54 18.19 4.12
N GLN A 159 4.39 17.86 3.14
CA GLN A 159 4.49 18.61 1.88
C GLN A 159 3.13 18.73 1.15
N PHE A 160 2.29 17.70 1.24
CA PHE A 160 1.00 17.64 0.54
C PHE A 160 -0.20 17.81 1.47
N ASN A 161 0.01 17.87 2.80
CA ASN A 161 -1.03 17.90 3.83
C ASN A 161 -2.10 16.83 3.63
N LYS A 162 -1.68 15.59 3.35
CA LYS A 162 -2.59 14.47 3.08
C LYS A 162 -1.97 13.11 3.40
N TRP A 163 -2.86 12.13 3.51
CA TRP A 163 -2.52 10.72 3.47
C TRP A 163 -2.13 10.27 2.07
N VAL A 164 -1.11 9.42 1.98
CA VAL A 164 -0.59 8.84 0.75
C VAL A 164 -0.46 7.34 0.89
N LEU A 165 -0.97 6.61 -0.09
CA LEU A 165 -0.81 5.15 -0.19
C LEU A 165 0.68 4.81 -0.37
N SER A 166 1.19 3.90 0.46
CA SER A 166 2.57 3.42 0.40
C SER A 166 2.61 1.93 0.67
N ASP A 167 3.11 1.17 -0.30
CA ASP A 167 3.15 -0.30 -0.30
C ASP A 167 4.60 -0.82 -0.34
N ALA A 168 5.12 -1.29 0.79
CA ALA A 168 6.44 -1.90 0.88
C ALA A 168 6.54 -3.30 0.25
N LYS A 169 5.43 -4.05 0.10
CA LYS A 169 5.49 -5.39 -0.51
C LYS A 169 5.95 -5.29 -1.95
N TYR A 170 5.41 -4.31 -2.67
CA TYR A 170 5.73 -4.14 -4.08
C TYR A 170 6.60 -2.91 -4.35
N ASP A 171 6.93 -2.10 -3.35
CA ASP A 171 7.62 -0.81 -3.50
C ASP A 171 6.85 0.18 -4.38
N HIS A 172 5.54 0.28 -4.15
CA HIS A 172 4.64 1.09 -4.97
C HIS A 172 3.97 2.23 -4.20
N HIS A 173 3.63 3.24 -5.00
CA HIS A 173 2.66 4.28 -4.72
C HIS A 173 2.13 4.75 -6.09
N PHE A 174 1.03 5.49 -6.10
CA PHE A 174 0.43 6.01 -7.32
C PHE A 174 0.44 7.53 -7.29
N GLU A 175 0.69 8.14 -8.43
CA GLU A 175 0.71 9.59 -8.57
C GLU A 175 -0.23 10.06 -9.68
N LYS A 176 -0.76 11.26 -9.53
CA LYS A 176 -1.44 12.02 -10.59
C LYS A 176 -0.75 13.36 -10.72
N ASN A 177 -0.16 13.61 -11.89
CA ASN A 177 0.58 14.85 -12.19
C ASN A 177 1.67 15.18 -11.15
N GLY A 178 2.43 14.18 -10.71
CA GLY A 178 3.48 14.36 -9.70
C GLY A 178 2.99 14.47 -8.25
N ILE A 179 1.69 14.25 -7.99
CA ILE A 179 1.11 14.29 -6.65
C ILE A 179 0.73 12.87 -6.24
N PRO A 180 1.26 12.35 -5.12
CA PRO A 180 0.91 11.03 -4.63
C PRO A 180 -0.56 10.93 -4.17
N LEU A 181 -1.18 9.79 -4.46
CA LEU A 181 -2.59 9.51 -4.23
C LEU A 181 -2.83 8.86 -2.86
N SER A 182 -3.99 9.14 -2.27
CA SER A 182 -4.50 8.44 -1.10
C SER A 182 -5.12 7.11 -1.52
N ALA A 183 -5.30 6.20 -0.57
CA ALA A 183 -6.07 4.97 -0.77
C ALA A 183 -7.58 5.22 -0.63
N LEU A 184 -7.95 6.23 0.16
CA LEU A 184 -9.32 6.65 0.48
C LEU A 184 -9.67 8.01 -0.14
#